data_AF-B7FIE0-F1
#
_entry.id   AF-B7FIE0-F1
#
_cell.length_a   1.000
_cell.length_b   1.000
_cell.length_c   1.000
_cell.angle_alpha   90.00
_cell.angle_beta   90.00
_cell.angle_gamma   90.00
#
_symmetry.space_group_name_H-M   'P 1'
#
loop_
_entity.id
_entity.type
_entity.pdbx_description
1 polymer ?
#
loop_
_entity_poly.entity_id
_entity_poly.type
_entity_poly.pdbx_seq_one_letter_code
_entity_poly.pdbx_strand_id
1 'polypeptide(L)'
;MPSWFDIHEIPVTANSPNDESSLLKAVQNVHATIDKEIAAGTNPNNIFICGFSQGGALTLASVLLYPKTLGGGAVFSGWVPFNSSVIEQITPEAKRTPILWSHGLSDKTVLFEAGQAAPPFLEKLVLVA
;
A
#
# COMPACT_ATOMS: atom_id res chain seq x y z
N MET A 1 -8.32 13.62 -15.02
CA MET A 1 -7.07 13.50 -14.24
C MET A 1 -6.77 12.01 -14.12
N PRO A 2 -5.58 11.53 -14.52
CA PRO A 2 -5.27 10.11 -14.41
C PRO A 2 -5.31 9.67 -12.94
N SER A 3 -5.89 8.51 -12.68
CA SER A 3 -6.12 7.97 -11.34
C SER A 3 -5.87 6.47 -11.34
N TRP A 4 -5.25 5.95 -10.28
CA TRP A 4 -5.05 4.52 -10.10
C TRP A 4 -6.34 3.80 -9.68
N PHE A 5 -7.09 4.41 -8.76
CA PHE A 5 -8.35 3.92 -8.21
C PHE A 5 -9.23 5.11 -7.80
N ASP A 6 -10.50 4.90 -7.45
CA ASP A 6 -11.38 6.03 -7.14
C ASP A 6 -11.12 6.60 -5.73
N ILE A 7 -11.12 7.93 -5.63
CA ILE A 7 -11.03 8.68 -4.37
C ILE A 7 -12.27 9.54 -4.26
N HIS A 8 -13.05 9.36 -3.19
CA HIS A 8 -14.33 10.05 -3.03
C HIS A 8 -14.20 11.43 -2.37
N GLU A 9 -13.18 11.63 -1.54
CA GLU A 9 -13.05 12.82 -0.71
C GLU A 9 -11.61 13.33 -0.65
N ILE A 10 -11.46 14.65 -0.68
CA ILE A 10 -10.21 15.37 -0.42
C ILE A 10 -10.56 16.55 0.51
N PRO A 11 -9.85 16.75 1.64
CA PRO A 11 -8.65 16.02 2.06
C PRO A 11 -8.93 14.57 2.49
N VAL A 12 -7.97 13.69 2.22
CA VAL A 12 -8.01 12.30 2.71
C VAL A 12 -7.70 12.29 4.19
N THR A 13 -8.58 11.68 4.97
CA THR A 13 -8.47 11.48 6.42
C THR A 13 -8.32 10.00 6.75
N ALA A 14 -8.04 9.66 8.01
CA ALA A 14 -8.00 8.26 8.46
C ALA A 14 -9.35 7.52 8.32
N ASN A 15 -10.46 8.25 8.21
CA ASN A 15 -11.82 7.71 8.14
C ASN A 15 -12.47 7.90 6.76
N SER A 16 -11.74 8.43 5.78
CA SER A 16 -12.28 8.63 4.44
C SER A 16 -12.66 7.28 3.81
N PRO A 17 -13.77 7.21 3.07
CA PRO A 17 -14.24 5.96 2.48
C PRO A 17 -13.27 5.45 1.41
N ASN A 18 -13.01 4.14 1.43
CA ASN A 18 -12.18 3.45 0.44
C ASN A 18 -13.04 2.74 -0.61
N ASP A 19 -12.68 2.86 -1.89
CA ASP A 19 -13.20 1.98 -2.94
C ASP A 19 -12.27 0.77 -3.11
N GLU A 20 -12.58 -0.29 -2.36
CA GLU A 20 -11.84 -1.54 -2.39
C GLU A 20 -11.83 -2.17 -3.79
N SER A 21 -12.90 -2.02 -4.57
CA SER A 21 -13.03 -2.67 -5.87
C SER A 21 -12.11 -2.08 -6.93
N SER A 22 -12.00 -0.75 -6.99
CA SER A 22 -11.07 -0.08 -7.90
C SER A 22 -9.64 -0.19 -7.42
N LEU A 23 -9.39 -0.19 -6.10
CA LEU A 23 -8.07 -0.46 -5.52
C LEU A 23 -7.56 -1.83 -5.93
N LEU A 24 -8.35 -2.89 -5.76
CA LEU A 24 -7.91 -4.26 -6.07
C LEU A 24 -7.60 -4.44 -7.56
N LYS A 25 -8.34 -3.78 -8.45
CA LYS A 25 -8.01 -3.74 -9.90
C LYS A 25 -6.65 -3.07 -10.15
N ALA A 26 -6.36 -1.97 -9.45
CA ALA A 26 -5.06 -1.30 -9.55
C ALA A 26 -3.92 -2.19 -9.01
N VAL A 27 -4.15 -2.88 -7.89
CA VAL A 27 -3.22 -3.85 -7.30
C VAL A 27 -2.89 -4.96 -8.29
N GLN A 28 -3.88 -5.54 -8.96
CA GLN A 28 -3.67 -6.57 -9.98
C GLN A 28 -2.76 -6.10 -11.12
N ASN A 29 -2.89 -4.84 -11.55
CA ASN A 29 -2.01 -4.27 -12.57
C ASN A 29 -0.55 -4.13 -12.08
N VAL A 30 -0.36 -3.74 -10.82
CA VAL A 30 0.96 -3.67 -10.20
C VAL A 30 1.55 -5.06 -10.05
N HIS A 31 0.78 -6.02 -9.55
CA HIS A 31 1.20 -7.43 -9.42
C HIS A 31 1.61 -8.03 -10.76
N ALA A 32 0.84 -7.81 -11.82
CA ALA A 32 1.20 -8.26 -13.17
C ALA A 32 2.52 -7.66 -13.66
N THR A 33 2.91 -6.48 -13.17
CA THR A 33 4.22 -5.87 -13.47
C THR A 33 5.32 -6.53 -12.64
N ILE A 34 5.10 -6.74 -11.34
CA ILE A 34 6.03 -7.45 -10.45
C ILE A 34 6.30 -8.88 -10.97
N ASP A 35 5.25 -9.60 -11.36
CA ASP A 35 5.33 -10.96 -11.87
C ASP A 35 6.18 -11.05 -13.14
N LYS A 36 6.07 -10.06 -14.03
CA LYS A 36 6.91 -9.98 -15.24
C LYS A 36 8.39 -9.81 -14.89
N GLU A 37 8.72 -8.94 -13.95
CA GLU A 37 10.10 -8.74 -13.51
C GLU A 37 10.68 -10.00 -12.86
N ILE A 38 9.89 -10.70 -12.05
CA ILE A 38 10.31 -11.98 -11.44
C ILE A 38 10.48 -13.05 -12.52
N ALA A 39 9.56 -13.14 -13.49
CA ALA A 39 9.66 -14.09 -14.60
C ALA A 39 10.89 -13.81 -15.49
N ALA A 40 11.31 -12.55 -15.59
CA ALA A 40 12.55 -12.14 -16.27
C ALA A 40 13.83 -12.47 -15.47
N GLY A 41 13.70 -13.00 -14.23
CA GLY A 41 14.81 -13.47 -13.41
C GLY A 41 15.18 -12.57 -12.23
N THR A 42 14.45 -11.47 -12.01
CA THR A 42 14.70 -10.58 -10.86
C THR A 42 14.30 -11.28 -9.56
N ASN A 43 15.23 -11.35 -8.59
CA ASN A 43 14.90 -11.86 -7.26
C ASN A 43 13.84 -10.95 -6.60
N PRO A 44 12.74 -11.48 -6.05
CA PRO A 44 11.72 -10.68 -5.36
C PRO A 44 12.29 -9.74 -4.28
N ASN A 45 13.34 -10.17 -3.56
CA ASN A 45 14.01 -9.35 -2.54
C ASN A 45 14.77 -8.13 -3.10
N ASN A 46 14.91 -8.03 -4.43
CA ASN A 46 15.51 -6.88 -5.12
C ASN A 46 14.46 -5.98 -5.79
N ILE A 47 13.16 -6.25 -5.59
CA ILE A 47 12.06 -5.45 -6.13
C ILE A 47 11.58 -4.49 -5.04
N PHE A 48 11.55 -3.20 -5.37
CA PHE A 48 11.07 -2.14 -4.50
C PHE A 48 9.90 -1.41 -5.17
N ILE A 49 8.80 -1.25 -4.44
CA ILE A 49 7.61 -0.52 -4.91
C ILE A 49 7.56 0.81 -4.18
N CYS A 50 7.47 1.91 -4.91
CA CYS A 50 7.49 3.24 -4.34
C CYS A 50 6.36 4.09 -4.92
N GLY A 51 5.76 4.96 -4.11
CA GLY A 51 4.68 5.80 -4.60
C GLY A 51 4.37 7.01 -3.72
N PHE A 52 3.87 8.06 -4.37
CA PHE A 52 3.45 9.31 -3.74
C PHE A 52 1.93 9.44 -3.72
N SER A 53 1.35 9.94 -2.61
CA SER A 53 -0.08 10.17 -2.43
C SER A 53 -0.89 8.92 -2.75
N GLN A 54 -1.77 8.96 -3.77
CA GLN A 54 -2.52 7.80 -4.23
C GLN A 54 -1.61 6.62 -4.63
N GLY A 55 -0.46 6.90 -5.27
CA GLY A 55 0.53 5.88 -5.56
C GLY A 55 1.17 5.28 -4.30
N GLY A 56 1.24 6.06 -3.21
CA GLY A 56 1.70 5.59 -1.90
C GLY A 56 0.71 4.62 -1.26
N ALA A 57 -0.59 4.95 -1.31
CA ALA A 57 -1.64 4.02 -0.90
C ALA A 57 -1.63 2.74 -1.75
N LEU A 58 -1.50 2.86 -3.07
CA LEU A 58 -1.38 1.70 -3.96
C LEU A 58 -0.10 0.88 -3.70
N THR A 59 1.00 1.53 -3.32
CA THR A 59 2.26 0.85 -2.94
C THR A 59 2.04 -0.04 -1.73
N LEU A 60 1.42 0.50 -0.67
CA LEU A 60 1.08 -0.26 0.52
C LEU A 60 0.20 -1.47 0.17
N ALA A 61 -0.83 -1.25 -0.64
CA ALA A 61 -1.75 -2.28 -1.10
C ALA A 61 -1.07 -3.40 -1.88
N SER A 62 -0.26 -3.00 -2.85
CA SER A 62 0.40 -3.94 -3.73
C SER A 62 1.39 -4.79 -2.95
N VAL A 63 2.15 -4.20 -2.01
CA VAL A 63 3.11 -4.93 -1.19
C VAL A 63 2.42 -5.90 -0.22
N LEU A 64 1.41 -5.44 0.53
CA LEU A 64 0.76 -6.28 1.55
C LEU A 64 -0.07 -7.42 0.97
N LEU A 65 -0.52 -7.30 -0.27
CA LEU A 65 -1.28 -8.35 -0.97
C LEU A 65 -0.41 -9.20 -1.90
N TYR A 66 0.89 -8.94 -2.01
CA TYR A 66 1.75 -9.73 -2.87
C TYR A 66 2.17 -11.04 -2.17
N PRO A 67 2.08 -12.22 -2.83
CA PRO A 67 2.27 -13.51 -2.16
C PRO A 67 3.73 -13.84 -1.81
N LYS A 68 4.69 -12.97 -2.13
CA LYS A 68 6.12 -13.15 -1.83
C LYS A 68 6.66 -11.95 -1.08
N THR A 69 7.69 -12.17 -0.28
CA THR A 69 8.47 -11.07 0.30
C THR A 69 9.17 -10.30 -0.83
N LEU A 70 8.99 -8.98 -0.83
CA LEU A 70 9.69 -8.06 -1.74
C LEU A 70 10.85 -7.39 -1.00
N GLY A 71 11.70 -6.68 -1.74
CA GLY A 71 12.80 -5.89 -1.16
C GLY A 71 12.31 -4.77 -0.25
N GLY A 72 11.18 -4.15 -0.59
CA GLY A 72 10.53 -3.17 0.28
C GLY A 72 9.45 -2.35 -0.42
N GLY A 73 8.66 -1.63 0.39
CA GLY A 73 7.74 -0.60 -0.05
C GLY A 73 8.15 0.77 0.49
N ALA A 74 8.09 1.82 -0.32
CA ALA A 74 8.28 3.20 0.13
C ALA A 74 7.05 4.07 -0.17
N VAL A 75 6.39 4.52 0.89
CA VAL A 75 5.17 5.31 0.85
C VAL A 75 5.49 6.77 1.17
N PHE A 76 5.17 7.67 0.25
CA PHE A 76 5.34 9.12 0.43
C PHE A 76 3.97 9.81 0.45
N SER A 77 3.58 10.44 1.56
CA SER A 77 2.27 11.11 1.74
C SER A 77 1.06 10.22 1.40
N GLY A 78 1.11 8.91 1.68
CA GLY A 78 0.02 7.97 1.43
C GLY A 78 -0.99 7.84 2.59
N TRP A 79 -1.91 6.90 2.46
CA TRP A 79 -2.85 6.48 3.52
C TRP A 79 -3.06 4.96 3.45
N VAL A 80 -3.77 4.39 4.43
CA VAL A 80 -4.18 2.97 4.42
C VAL A 80 -5.47 2.82 3.61
N PRO A 81 -5.47 2.16 2.44
CA PRO A 81 -6.63 2.16 1.54
C PRO A 81 -7.54 0.93 1.69
N PHE A 82 -7.47 0.19 2.81
CA PHE A 82 -8.22 -1.07 2.98
C PHE A 82 -9.27 -1.01 4.06
N ASN A 83 -10.27 -1.88 3.92
CA ASN A 83 -11.15 -2.27 5.01
C ASN A 83 -10.57 -3.48 5.76
N SER A 84 -11.14 -3.81 6.92
CA SER A 84 -10.70 -4.95 7.75
C SER A 84 -10.74 -6.30 7.02
N SER A 85 -11.61 -6.46 6.02
CA SER A 85 -11.74 -7.66 5.17
C SER A 85 -10.46 -8.02 4.41
N VAL A 86 -9.68 -7.02 3.98
CA VAL A 86 -8.48 -7.22 3.16
C VAL A 86 -7.32 -7.78 3.98
N ILE A 87 -7.35 -7.60 5.31
CA ILE A 87 -6.31 -8.10 6.22
C ILE A 87 -6.21 -9.64 6.14
N GLU A 88 -7.33 -10.33 5.94
CA GLU A 88 -7.37 -11.80 5.86
C GLU A 88 -6.64 -12.36 4.63
N GLN A 89 -6.40 -11.53 3.62
CA GLN A 89 -5.69 -11.91 2.39
C GLN A 89 -4.16 -11.72 2.50
N ILE A 90 -3.67 -11.08 3.57
CA ILE A 90 -2.25 -10.77 3.75
C ILE A 90 -1.49 -12.03 4.17
N THR A 91 -0.58 -12.49 3.31
CA THR A 91 0.20 -13.70 3.55
C THR A 91 1.34 -13.47 4.57
N PRO A 92 1.83 -14.52 5.25
CA PRO A 92 3.01 -14.43 6.10
C PRO A 92 4.25 -13.85 5.39
N GLU A 93 4.42 -14.14 4.10
CA GLU A 93 5.51 -13.65 3.26
C GLU A 93 5.39 -12.14 3.01
N ALA A 94 4.19 -11.64 2.75
CA ALA A 94 3.94 -10.22 2.53
C ALA A 94 4.30 -9.39 3.76
N LYS A 95 3.96 -9.90 4.97
CA LYS A 95 4.27 -9.27 6.26
C LYS A 95 5.78 -9.09 6.52
N ARG A 96 6.64 -9.82 5.82
CA ARG A 96 8.10 -9.69 5.95
C ARG A 96 8.68 -8.58 5.08
N THR A 97 7.90 -8.00 4.17
CA THR A 97 8.37 -6.92 3.30
C THR A 97 8.49 -5.63 4.13
N PRO A 98 9.68 -5.00 4.21
CA PRO A 98 9.84 -3.77 4.99
C PRO A 98 9.12 -2.60 4.32
N ILE A 99 8.49 -1.74 5.13
CA ILE A 99 7.82 -0.52 4.65
C ILE A 99 8.53 0.70 5.24
N LEU A 100 8.99 1.60 4.36
CA LEU A 100 9.36 2.97 4.70
C LEU A 100 8.14 3.87 4.49
N TRP A 101 7.80 4.67 5.50
CA TRP A 101 6.73 5.68 5.40
C TRP A 101 7.27 7.07 5.66
N SER A 102 6.96 8.01 4.78
CA SER A 102 7.36 9.42 4.90
C SER A 102 6.15 10.31 4.65
N HIS A 103 5.88 11.25 5.55
CA HIS A 103 4.69 12.09 5.49
C HIS A 103 4.99 13.51 5.99
N GLY A 104 4.46 14.53 5.31
CA GLY A 104 4.62 15.92 5.73
C GLY A 104 3.70 16.29 6.90
N LEU A 105 4.24 16.94 7.95
CA LEU A 105 3.45 17.38 9.11
C LEU A 105 2.39 18.44 8.78
N SER A 106 2.59 19.18 7.69
CA SER A 106 1.69 20.25 7.24
C SER A 106 0.91 19.89 5.97
N ASP A 107 0.83 18.60 5.64
CA ASP A 107 0.07 18.11 4.49
C ASP A 107 -1.43 18.40 4.68
N LYS A 108 -2.02 19.11 3.72
CA LYS A 108 -3.44 19.51 3.72
C LYS A 108 -4.27 18.74 2.70
N THR A 109 -3.66 17.80 1.97
CA THR A 109 -4.31 16.99 0.94
C THR A 109 -4.52 15.57 1.43
N VAL A 110 -3.47 14.96 1.97
CA VAL A 110 -3.57 13.71 2.74
C VAL A 110 -3.15 14.08 4.15
N LEU A 111 -4.13 14.26 5.04
CA LEU A 111 -3.85 14.78 6.38
C LEU A 111 -2.82 13.90 7.09
N PHE A 112 -1.95 14.53 7.87
CA PHE A 112 -0.90 13.80 8.58
C PHE A 112 -1.45 12.66 9.46
N GLU A 113 -2.65 12.82 10.02
CA GLU A 113 -3.37 11.78 10.76
C GLU A 113 -3.68 10.52 9.93
N ALA A 114 -3.94 10.66 8.63
CA ALA A 114 -4.17 9.53 7.72
C ALA A 114 -2.87 8.72 7.53
N GLY A 115 -1.72 9.39 7.49
CA GLY A 115 -0.41 8.74 7.50
C GLY A 115 -0.08 8.11 8.85
N GLN A 116 -0.41 8.78 9.96
CA GLN A 116 -0.21 8.26 11.33
C GLN A 116 -1.04 7.03 11.66
N ALA A 117 -2.14 6.78 10.94
CA ALA A 117 -2.92 5.56 11.08
C ALA A 117 -2.19 4.31 10.58
N ALA A 118 -1.15 4.45 9.74
CA ALA A 118 -0.48 3.32 9.12
C ALA A 118 0.44 2.50 10.07
N PRO A 119 1.31 3.09 10.91
CA PRO A 119 2.11 2.33 11.86
C PRO A 119 1.30 1.39 12.78
N PRO A 120 0.24 1.84 13.50
CA PRO A 120 -0.53 0.95 14.35
C PRO A 120 -1.33 -0.10 13.56
N PHE A 121 -1.67 0.18 12.30
CA PHE A 121 -2.24 -0.81 11.39
C PHE A 121 -1.22 -1.90 11.05
N LEU A 122 0.00 -1.52 10.66
CA LEU A 122 1.08 -2.44 10.30
C LEU A 122 1.54 -3.29 11.49
N GLU A 123 1.64 -2.71 12.69
CA GLU A 123 1.99 -3.43 13.92
C GLU A 123 1.01 -4.56 14.24
N LYS A 124 -0.30 -4.32 14.05
CA LYS A 124 -1.33 -5.35 14.24
C LYS A 124 -1.17 -6.53 13.28
N LEU A 125 -0.68 -6.31 12.07
CA LEU A 125 -0.45 -7.39 11.11
C LEU A 125 0.66 -8.33 11.55
N VAL A 126 1.70 -7.78 12.20
CA VAL A 126 2.85 -8.53 12.72
C VAL A 126 2.48 -9.31 13.98
N LEU A 127 1.64 -8.74 14.86
CA LEU A 127 1.22 -9.37 16.12
C LEU A 127 0.21 -10.52 15.96
N VAL A 128 -0.41 -10.67 14.78
CA VAL A 128 -1.40 -11.72 14.47
C VAL A 128 -0.77 -12.91 13.72
N ALA A 129 0.55 -12.94 13.55
CA ALA A 129 1.29 -14.08 12.99
C ALA A 129 1.97 -14.90 14.10
#